data_AF-A0A921CQC2-F1
#
_entry.id   AF-A0A921CQC2-F1
#
_cell.length_a   1.000
_cell.length_b   1.000
_cell.length_c   1.000
_cell.angle_alpha   90.00
_cell.angle_beta   90.00
_cell.angle_gamma   90.00
#
_symmetry.space_group_name_H-M   'P 1'
#
loop_
_entity.id
_entity.type
_entity.pdbx_description
1 polymer ?
#
loop_
_entity_poly.entity_id
_entity_poly.type
_entity_poly.pdbx_seq_one_letter_code
_entity_poly.pdbx_strand_id
1 'polypeptide(L)'
;MSQYKELIKLLKIAKGDRSLNRFAEETGVDAGHLSRVMRGIMINPPSPDTLKKIADNAHNGVTYEELMIAAGHLEKKFYRENLTLLRGERSYEEYSTYLKENFGLNISPVLLERYENGLEHPDEVVAECIASAEGLPENFFYIKTNAASLQVQRANNSNPFKKSIFMDKEIEKWVNNPDNYPYIKFIYEAYKAGITPDLLNNAEISIKIKKEVK
;
A
#
# COMPACT_ATOMS: atom_id res chain seq x y z
N MET A 1 0.37 -15.01 -18.65
CA MET A 1 0.16 -13.60 -18.22
C MET A 1 1.20 -12.75 -18.93
N SER A 2 0.85 -11.56 -19.43
CA SER A 2 1.82 -10.71 -20.15
C SER A 2 2.95 -10.29 -19.21
N GLN A 3 4.20 -10.52 -19.62
CA GLN A 3 5.43 -10.19 -18.89
C GLN A 3 5.51 -8.71 -18.48
N TYR A 4 4.78 -7.83 -19.18
CA TYR A 4 4.85 -6.38 -19.04
C TYR A 4 3.56 -5.76 -18.48
N LYS A 5 2.90 -6.45 -17.55
CA LYS A 5 1.62 -5.99 -16.97
C LYS A 5 1.71 -4.59 -16.36
N GLU A 6 2.79 -4.28 -15.64
CA GLU A 6 2.96 -2.96 -15.03
C GLU A 6 3.18 -1.87 -16.08
N LEU A 7 3.96 -2.14 -17.13
CA LEU A 7 4.15 -1.20 -18.24
C LEU A 7 2.80 -0.85 -18.89
N ILE A 8 1.96 -1.86 -19.15
CA ILE A 8 0.63 -1.65 -19.74
C ILE A 8 -0.24 -0.76 -18.84
N LYS A 9 -0.20 -0.97 -17.52
CA LYS A 9 -0.93 -0.16 -16.55
C LYS A 9 -0.42 1.29 -16.57
N LEU A 10 0.90 1.49 -16.50
CA LEU A 10 1.50 2.83 -16.57
C LEU A 10 1.17 3.55 -17.88
N LEU A 11 1.18 2.86 -19.02
CA LEU A 11 0.79 3.46 -20.30
C LEU A 11 -0.67 3.88 -20.36
N LYS A 12 -1.58 3.14 -19.70
CA LYS A 12 -2.99 3.55 -19.56
C LYS A 12 -3.14 4.79 -18.70
N ILE A 13 -2.39 4.86 -17.59
CA ILE A 13 -2.35 6.03 -16.71
C ILE A 13 -1.76 7.24 -17.47
N ALA A 14 -0.65 7.05 -18.18
CA ALA A 14 0.01 8.06 -19.00
C ALA A 14 -0.92 8.58 -20.10
N LYS A 15 -1.70 7.71 -20.75
CA LYS A 15 -2.73 8.15 -21.72
C LYS A 15 -3.78 9.06 -21.08
N GLY A 16 -4.16 8.78 -19.83
CA GLY A 16 -5.29 9.43 -19.16
C GLY A 16 -6.58 9.22 -19.95
N ASP A 17 -7.40 10.26 -20.08
CA ASP A 17 -8.69 10.18 -20.78
C ASP A 17 -8.60 10.38 -22.31
N ARG A 18 -7.41 10.64 -22.85
CA ARG A 18 -7.21 10.87 -24.30
C ARG A 18 -7.56 9.64 -25.13
N SER A 19 -7.99 9.84 -26.37
CA SER A 19 -8.06 8.73 -27.32
C SER A 19 -6.65 8.20 -27.65
N LEU A 20 -6.54 6.94 -28.09
CA LEU A 20 -5.26 6.37 -28.47
C LEU A 20 -4.58 7.18 -29.59
N ASN A 21 -5.36 7.63 -30.58
CA ASN A 21 -4.84 8.40 -31.72
C ASN A 21 -4.31 9.77 -31.28
N ARG A 22 -5.03 10.45 -30.38
CA ARG A 22 -4.57 11.73 -29.83
C ARG A 22 -3.30 11.56 -29.01
N PHE A 23 -3.22 10.50 -28.21
CA PHE A 23 -2.01 10.22 -27.44
C PHE A 23 -0.81 9.86 -28.33
N ALA A 24 -1.04 9.10 -29.41
CA ALA A 24 -0.05 8.77 -30.42
C ALA A 24 0.49 10.02 -31.13
N GLU A 25 -0.41 10.93 -31.51
CA GLU A 25 -0.08 12.21 -32.13
C GLU A 25 0.77 13.09 -31.20
N GLU A 26 0.33 13.29 -29.96
CA GLU A 26 1.03 14.13 -28.98
C GLU A 26 2.41 13.57 -28.60
N THR A 27 2.55 12.24 -28.52
CA THR A 27 3.85 11.58 -28.23
C THR A 27 4.74 11.43 -29.48
N GLY A 28 4.20 11.59 -30.69
CA GLY A 28 4.91 11.26 -31.92
C GLY A 28 5.27 9.77 -32.06
N VAL A 29 4.49 8.88 -31.45
CA VAL A 29 4.66 7.43 -31.51
C VAL A 29 3.53 6.83 -32.37
N ASP A 30 3.86 5.86 -33.22
CA ASP A 30 2.86 5.20 -34.07
C ASP A 30 1.69 4.63 -33.24
N ALA A 31 0.46 4.96 -33.65
CA ALA A 31 -0.76 4.52 -32.96
C ALA A 31 -0.91 2.99 -32.96
N GLY A 32 -0.48 2.32 -34.04
CA GLY A 32 -0.46 0.87 -34.14
C GLY A 32 0.53 0.24 -33.17
N HIS A 33 1.71 0.85 -32.99
CA HIS A 33 2.70 0.45 -32.00
C HIS A 33 2.15 0.61 -30.58
N LEU A 34 1.65 1.79 -30.20
CA LEU A 34 1.02 2.00 -28.89
C LEU A 34 -0.14 1.03 -28.63
N SER A 35 -0.98 0.77 -29.64
CA SER A 35 -2.08 -0.19 -29.53
C SER A 35 -1.59 -1.60 -29.15
N ARG A 36 -0.56 -2.09 -29.85
CA ARG A 36 0.01 -3.42 -29.61
C ARG A 36 0.63 -3.52 -28.22
N VAL A 37 1.35 -2.49 -27.80
CA VAL A 37 1.99 -2.42 -26.48
C VAL A 37 0.92 -2.41 -25.39
N MET A 38 -0.08 -1.54 -25.48
CA MET A 38 -1.16 -1.44 -24.46
C MET A 38 -2.08 -2.66 -24.40
N ARG A 39 -2.10 -3.50 -25.45
CA ARG A 39 -2.79 -4.80 -25.46
C ARG A 39 -1.89 -5.94 -24.99
N GLY A 40 -0.60 -5.70 -24.76
CA GLY A 40 0.36 -6.72 -24.33
C GLY A 40 0.70 -7.74 -25.41
N ILE A 41 0.56 -7.38 -26.69
CA ILE A 41 0.81 -8.26 -27.86
C ILE A 41 2.24 -8.04 -28.41
N MET A 42 3.11 -7.36 -27.66
CA MET A 42 4.47 -7.09 -28.10
C MET A 42 5.42 -8.25 -27.80
N ILE A 43 6.37 -8.49 -28.72
CA ILE A 43 7.47 -9.44 -28.52
C ILE A 43 8.58 -8.80 -27.68
N ASN A 44 8.86 -7.52 -27.93
CA ASN A 44 9.92 -6.75 -27.27
C ASN A 44 9.33 -5.48 -26.64
N PRO A 45 9.91 -4.98 -25.54
CA PRO A 45 9.51 -3.72 -24.94
C PRO A 45 9.82 -2.52 -25.84
N PRO A 46 9.07 -1.40 -25.72
CA PRO A 46 9.40 -0.17 -26.43
C PRO A 46 10.80 0.29 -26.08
N SER A 47 11.48 0.95 -27.03
CA SER A 47 12.84 1.46 -26.80
C SER A 47 12.87 2.58 -25.76
N PRO A 48 14.02 2.83 -25.11
CA PRO A 48 14.20 3.97 -24.20
C PRO A 48 13.73 5.31 -24.82
N ASP A 49 14.10 5.58 -26.07
CA ASP A 49 13.66 6.80 -26.78
C ASP A 49 12.13 6.88 -26.93
N THR A 50 11.48 5.75 -27.19
CA THR A 50 10.01 5.68 -27.29
C THR A 50 9.37 5.94 -25.93
N LEU A 51 9.90 5.33 -24.87
CA LEU A 51 9.41 5.53 -23.51
C LEU A 51 9.60 6.98 -23.04
N LYS A 52 10.70 7.63 -23.47
CA LYS A 52 10.95 9.04 -23.17
C LYS A 52 9.90 9.96 -23.81
N LYS A 53 9.62 9.78 -25.10
CA LYS A 53 8.56 10.51 -25.81
C LYS A 53 7.19 10.37 -25.13
N ILE A 54 6.91 9.16 -24.64
CA ILE A 54 5.69 8.86 -23.90
C ILE A 54 5.65 9.61 -22.56
N ALA A 55 6.74 9.54 -21.78
CA ALA A 55 6.85 10.22 -20.49
C ALA A 55 6.73 11.75 -20.61
N ASP A 56 7.38 12.34 -21.61
CA ASP A 56 7.36 13.79 -21.84
C ASP A 56 5.95 14.33 -22.12
N ASN A 57 5.03 13.47 -22.59
CA ASN A 57 3.64 13.80 -22.88
C ASN A 57 2.66 12.98 -22.03
N ALA A 58 3.12 12.41 -20.91
CA ALA A 58 2.29 11.60 -20.03
C ALA A 58 1.35 12.47 -19.18
N HIS A 59 0.12 11.99 -19.00
CA HIS A 59 -0.78 12.51 -17.98
C HIS A 59 -0.56 11.75 -16.66
N ASN A 60 -1.07 12.34 -15.57
CA ASN A 60 -1.11 11.71 -14.24
C ASN A 60 0.28 11.38 -13.65
N GLY A 61 1.31 12.11 -14.06
CA GLY A 61 2.63 12.08 -13.41
C GLY A 61 3.46 10.82 -13.66
N VAL A 62 3.13 10.01 -14.67
CA VAL A 62 3.97 8.84 -15.04
C VAL A 62 5.32 9.31 -15.55
N THR A 63 6.38 8.82 -14.91
CA THR A 63 7.75 9.24 -15.19
C THR A 63 8.45 8.32 -16.20
N TYR A 64 9.51 8.83 -16.82
CA TYR A 64 10.37 8.05 -17.70
C TYR A 64 11.04 6.87 -16.98
N GLU A 65 11.45 7.07 -15.72
CA GLU A 65 12.07 6.03 -14.90
C GLU A 65 11.12 4.87 -14.62
N GLU A 66 9.87 5.16 -14.23
CA GLU A 66 8.84 4.13 -14.01
C GLU A 66 8.57 3.31 -15.27
N LEU A 67 8.51 3.97 -16.44
CA LEU A 67 8.34 3.28 -17.71
C LEU A 67 9.54 2.41 -18.08
N MET A 68 10.76 2.89 -17.85
CA MET A 68 12.00 2.15 -18.12
C MET A 68 12.12 0.91 -17.23
N ILE A 69 11.80 1.04 -15.94
CA ILE A 69 11.75 -0.07 -14.99
C ILE A 69 10.70 -1.09 -15.44
N ALA A 70 9.48 -0.64 -15.72
CA ALA A 70 8.38 -1.53 -16.11
C ALA A 70 8.60 -2.22 -17.46
N ALA A 71 9.41 -1.62 -18.33
CA ALA A 71 9.85 -2.20 -19.61
C ALA A 71 11.05 -3.15 -19.46
N GLY A 72 11.68 -3.22 -18.29
CA GLY A 72 12.84 -4.06 -18.02
C GLY A 72 14.17 -3.47 -18.53
N HIS A 73 14.21 -2.17 -18.82
CA HIS A 73 15.45 -1.46 -19.21
C HIS A 73 16.26 -0.97 -18.02
N LEU A 74 15.60 -0.81 -16.86
CA LEU A 74 16.24 -0.45 -15.59
C LEU A 74 15.80 -1.39 -14.49
N GLU A 75 16.69 -1.65 -13.54
CA GLU A 75 16.37 -2.38 -12.33
C GLU A 75 15.72 -1.46 -11.30
N LYS A 76 14.79 -2.00 -10.50
CA LYS A 76 14.25 -1.28 -9.34
C LYS A 76 15.36 -1.08 -8.32
N LYS A 77 15.63 0.17 -7.98
CA LYS A 77 16.60 0.50 -6.94
C LYS A 77 15.97 0.38 -5.56
N PHE A 78 16.48 -0.53 -4.75
CA PHE A 78 16.12 -0.64 -3.33
C PHE A 78 16.87 0.41 -2.50
N TYR A 79 16.13 1.29 -1.82
CA TYR A 79 16.67 2.31 -0.92
C TYR A 79 16.73 1.77 0.51
N ARG A 80 17.84 1.11 0.85
CA ARG A 80 18.06 0.53 2.19
C ARG A 80 18.03 1.56 3.32
N GLU A 81 18.35 2.81 3.02
CA GLU A 81 18.26 3.93 3.96
C GLU A 81 16.83 4.11 4.49
N ASN A 82 15.81 3.72 3.71
CA ASN A 82 14.43 3.71 4.17
C ASN A 82 14.21 2.68 5.29
N LEU A 83 14.91 1.55 5.28
CA LEU A 83 14.82 0.55 6.35
C LEU A 83 15.41 1.11 7.66
N THR A 84 16.54 1.80 7.57
CA THR A 84 17.14 2.54 8.69
C THR A 84 16.17 3.60 9.24
N LEU A 85 15.45 4.32 8.37
CA LEU A 85 14.42 5.28 8.81
C LEU A 85 13.27 4.61 9.56
N LEU A 86 12.82 3.42 9.14
CA LEU A 86 11.76 2.69 9.82
C LEU A 86 12.25 2.16 11.17
N ARG A 87 13.40 1.48 11.20
CA ARG A 87 13.98 0.95 12.44
C ARG A 87 14.21 2.07 13.46
N GLY A 88 14.75 3.20 13.02
CA GLY A 88 15.09 4.33 13.88
C GLY A 88 16.20 3.94 14.87
N GLU A 89 16.00 4.26 16.15
CA GLU A 89 16.99 3.99 17.21
C GLU A 89 16.93 2.55 17.75
N ARG A 90 15.93 1.76 17.34
CA ARG A 90 15.76 0.37 17.78
C ARG A 90 16.94 -0.50 17.34
N SER A 91 17.32 -1.47 18.17
CA SER A 91 18.23 -2.54 17.76
C SER A 91 17.58 -3.44 16.68
N TYR A 92 18.39 -4.27 16.01
CA TYR A 92 17.85 -5.23 15.04
C TYR A 92 16.95 -6.28 15.71
N GLU A 93 17.28 -6.67 16.95
CA GLU A 93 16.47 -7.58 17.78
C GLU A 93 15.12 -6.96 18.12
N GLU A 94 15.12 -5.71 18.56
CA GLU A 94 13.89 -4.98 18.89
C GLU A 94 12.99 -4.82 17.66
N TYR A 95 13.56 -4.48 16.51
CA TYR A 95 12.77 -4.28 15.30
C TYR A 95 12.24 -5.59 14.71
N SER A 96 13.05 -6.65 14.70
CA SER A 96 12.62 -8.01 14.33
C SER A 96 11.46 -8.49 15.21
N THR A 97 11.58 -8.30 16.53
CA THR A 97 10.52 -8.65 17.49
C THR A 97 9.25 -7.85 17.23
N TYR A 98 9.37 -6.55 17.02
CA TYR A 98 8.24 -5.68 16.67
C TYR A 98 7.50 -6.18 15.41
N LEU A 99 8.23 -6.47 14.33
CA LEU A 99 7.65 -6.95 13.07
C LEU A 99 6.93 -8.29 13.25
N LYS A 100 7.51 -9.19 14.04
CA LYS A 100 6.95 -10.50 14.34
C LYS A 100 5.69 -10.41 15.22
N GLU A 101 5.74 -9.67 16.32
CA GLU A 101 4.64 -9.61 17.29
C GLU A 101 3.45 -8.82 16.79
N ASN A 102 3.68 -7.72 16.05
CA ASN A 102 2.61 -6.82 15.61
C ASN A 102 2.03 -7.23 14.25
N PHE A 103 2.80 -7.92 13.41
CA PHE A 103 2.41 -8.20 12.02
C PHE A 103 2.66 -9.65 11.56
N GLY A 104 3.20 -10.52 12.42
CA GLY A 104 3.53 -11.90 12.05
C GLY A 104 4.70 -12.04 11.08
N LEU A 105 5.46 -10.98 10.83
CA LEU A 105 6.58 -10.99 9.89
C LEU A 105 7.84 -11.54 10.56
N ASN A 106 8.19 -12.79 10.25
CA ASN A 106 9.34 -13.46 10.83
C ASN A 106 10.62 -13.18 10.03
N ILE A 107 11.26 -12.03 10.29
CA ILE A 107 12.54 -11.63 9.70
C ILE A 107 13.60 -11.61 10.80
N SER A 108 14.71 -12.33 10.64
CA SER A 108 15.73 -12.40 11.69
C SER A 108 16.51 -11.07 11.84
N PRO A 109 17.04 -10.75 13.04
CA PRO A 109 17.85 -9.55 13.25
C PRO A 109 19.05 -9.45 12.30
N VAL A 110 19.74 -10.57 12.09
CA VAL A 110 20.89 -10.66 11.17
C VAL A 110 20.50 -10.33 9.74
N LEU A 111 19.31 -10.75 9.31
CA LEU A 111 18.84 -10.48 7.94
C LEU A 111 18.49 -8.99 7.77
N LEU A 112 17.86 -8.36 8.77
CA LEU A 112 17.62 -6.92 8.77
C LEU A 112 18.93 -6.12 8.69
N GLU A 113 19.93 -6.52 9.46
CA GLU A 113 21.26 -5.91 9.41
C GLU A 113 21.90 -6.02 8.01
N ARG A 114 21.82 -7.20 7.38
CA ARG A 114 22.33 -7.43 6.03
C ARG A 114 21.61 -6.55 5.00
N TYR A 115 20.30 -6.37 5.13
CA TYR A 115 19.52 -5.47 4.27
C TYR A 115 19.95 -4.01 4.43
N GLU A 116 20.09 -3.51 5.66
CA GLU A 116 20.52 -2.12 5.91
C GLU A 116 21.95 -1.84 5.45
N ASN A 117 22.83 -2.83 5.58
CA ASN A 117 24.22 -2.73 5.13
C ASN A 117 24.39 -2.97 3.62
N GLY A 118 23.31 -3.35 2.91
CA GLY A 118 23.36 -3.63 1.47
C GLY A 118 24.16 -4.90 1.12
N LEU A 119 24.35 -5.79 2.09
CA LEU A 119 24.95 -7.11 1.86
C LEU A 119 23.95 -8.08 1.21
N GLU A 120 22.66 -7.76 1.34
CA GLU A 120 21.56 -8.51 0.78
C GLU A 120 20.40 -7.57 0.45
N HIS A 121 19.53 -7.97 -0.48
CA HIS A 121 18.31 -7.23 -0.81
C HIS A 121 17.10 -8.09 -0.47
N PRO A 122 16.08 -7.53 0.20
CA PRO A 122 14.83 -8.26 0.38
C PRO A 122 14.18 -8.49 -0.97
N ASP A 123 13.53 -9.64 -1.13
CA ASP A 123 12.58 -9.86 -2.20
C ASP A 123 11.48 -8.78 -2.15
N GLU A 124 10.92 -8.46 -3.31
CA GLU A 124 9.90 -7.40 -3.44
C GLU A 124 8.74 -7.59 -2.46
N VAL A 125 8.23 -8.83 -2.34
CA VAL A 125 7.17 -9.18 -1.39
C VAL A 125 7.56 -8.90 0.06
N VAL A 126 8.82 -9.14 0.44
CA VAL A 126 9.31 -8.88 1.80
C VAL A 126 9.36 -7.37 2.04
N ALA A 127 9.87 -6.59 1.08
CA ALA A 127 9.89 -5.14 1.17
C ALA A 127 8.47 -4.54 1.28
N GLU A 128 7.52 -5.03 0.47
CA GLU A 128 6.11 -4.65 0.51
C GLU A 128 5.46 -4.97 1.85
N CYS A 129 5.74 -6.15 2.41
CA CYS A 129 5.26 -6.56 3.72
C CYS A 129 5.78 -5.62 4.83
N ILE A 130 7.07 -5.30 4.84
CA ILE A 130 7.64 -4.37 5.83
C ILE A 130 7.01 -2.97 5.69
N ALA A 131 6.85 -2.47 4.47
CA ALA A 131 6.22 -1.18 4.23
C ALA A 131 4.76 -1.18 4.71
N SER A 132 4.01 -2.22 4.38
CA SER A 132 2.60 -2.36 4.75
C SER A 132 2.41 -2.47 6.27
N ALA A 133 3.28 -3.19 6.96
CA ALA A 133 3.31 -3.27 8.43
C ALA A 133 3.45 -1.88 9.08
N GLU A 134 4.29 -1.03 8.49
CA GLU A 134 4.50 0.35 8.97
C GLU A 134 3.43 1.33 8.47
N GLY A 135 2.40 0.84 7.77
CA GLY A 135 1.33 1.66 7.21
C GLY A 135 1.84 2.57 6.11
N LEU A 136 2.75 2.10 5.27
CA LEU A 136 3.37 2.81 4.14
C LEU A 136 3.00 2.15 2.81
N PRO A 137 3.06 2.87 1.68
CA PRO A 137 2.74 2.29 0.38
C PRO A 137 3.72 1.17 0.00
N GLU A 138 3.25 0.19 -0.77
CA GLU A 138 4.03 -0.98 -1.24
C GLU A 138 5.37 -0.60 -1.89
N ASN A 139 5.40 0.51 -2.62
CA ASN A 139 6.59 1.00 -3.30
C ASN A 139 7.53 1.83 -2.41
N PHE A 140 7.30 1.91 -1.10
CA PHE A 140 8.05 2.75 -0.17
C PHE A 140 9.57 2.56 -0.28
N PHE A 141 10.05 1.32 -0.40
CA PHE A 141 11.48 1.01 -0.51
C PHE A 141 12.09 1.31 -1.88
N TYR A 142 11.28 1.66 -2.88
CA TYR A 142 11.72 1.96 -4.24
C TYR A 142 11.62 3.46 -4.56
N ILE A 143 11.31 4.27 -3.56
CA ILE A 143 11.30 5.74 -3.64
C ILE A 143 12.27 6.29 -2.61
N LYS A 144 13.20 7.13 -3.05
CA LYS A 144 14.14 7.80 -2.13
C LYS A 144 13.34 8.66 -1.15
N THR A 145 13.43 8.32 0.14
CA THR A 145 12.71 9.00 1.22
C THR A 145 13.69 9.61 2.22
N ASN A 146 13.23 10.60 2.99
CA ASN A 146 13.91 11.15 4.15
C ASN A 146 12.94 11.22 5.34
N ALA A 147 13.45 11.58 6.52
CA ALA A 147 12.63 11.64 7.74
C ALA A 147 11.39 12.57 7.62
N ALA A 148 11.52 13.72 6.95
CA ALA A 148 10.40 14.64 6.74
C ALA A 148 9.34 14.06 5.79
N SER A 149 9.77 13.46 4.68
CA SER A 149 8.88 12.78 3.73
C SER A 149 8.18 11.58 4.38
N LEU A 150 8.87 10.83 5.25
CA LEU A 150 8.28 9.72 6.00
C LEU A 150 7.20 10.21 6.97
N GLN A 151 7.41 11.33 7.67
CA GLN A 151 6.38 11.92 8.53
C GLN A 151 5.14 12.33 7.73
N VAL A 152 5.34 12.97 6.57
CA VAL A 152 4.25 13.34 5.67
C VAL A 152 3.53 12.10 5.15
N GLN A 153 4.24 11.05 4.76
CA GLN A 153 3.64 9.79 4.33
C GLN A 153 2.88 9.11 5.46
N ARG A 154 3.41 9.05 6.69
CA ARG A 154 2.69 8.52 7.86
C ARG A 154 1.43 9.34 8.21
N ALA A 155 1.43 10.65 7.91
CA ALA A 155 0.28 11.52 8.11
C ALA A 155 -0.77 11.39 6.98
N ASN A 156 -0.32 11.22 5.73
CA ASN A 156 -1.16 11.12 4.54
C ASN A 156 -1.68 9.70 4.30
N ASN A 157 -0.91 8.68 4.69
CA ASN A 157 -1.33 7.29 4.66
C ASN A 157 -2.29 7.06 5.84
N SER A 158 -3.49 7.60 5.63
CA SER A 158 -4.68 7.20 6.34
C SER A 158 -4.82 5.72 6.04
N ASN A 159 -4.29 4.87 6.91
CA ASN A 159 -4.68 3.45 6.93
C ASN A 159 -6.22 3.46 6.76
N PRO A 160 -6.79 2.68 5.83
CA PRO A 160 -8.23 2.67 5.60
C PRO A 160 -9.04 2.34 6.87
N PHE A 161 -8.37 1.87 7.92
CA PHE A 161 -8.89 1.65 9.27
C PHE A 161 -8.48 2.69 10.34
N LYS A 162 -7.59 3.65 10.05
CA LYS A 162 -7.00 4.56 11.06
C LYS A 162 -7.55 5.98 11.08
N LYS A 163 -8.54 6.33 10.27
CA LYS A 163 -9.37 7.53 10.52
C LYS A 163 -10.64 7.49 9.70
N SER A 164 -11.54 6.60 10.07
CA SER A 164 -12.93 6.88 9.82
C SER A 164 -13.27 8.15 10.61
N ILE A 165 -13.60 9.22 9.89
CA ILE A 165 -14.19 10.47 10.40
C ILE A 165 -15.54 10.19 11.12
N PHE A 166 -16.00 8.93 11.18
CA PHE A 166 -17.26 8.51 11.79
C PHE A 166 -17.13 7.96 13.22
N MET A 167 -15.94 7.66 13.72
CA MET A 167 -15.81 7.09 15.07
C MET A 167 -15.72 8.22 16.11
N ASP A 168 -16.73 8.32 16.98
CA ASP A 168 -16.68 9.22 18.13
C ASP A 168 -15.44 8.88 18.99
N LYS A 169 -14.74 9.90 19.51
CA LYS A 169 -13.57 9.74 20.39
C LYS A 169 -13.88 8.89 21.62
N GLU A 170 -15.12 8.95 22.12
CA GLU A 170 -15.58 8.14 23.23
C GLU A 170 -15.72 6.66 22.84
N ILE A 171 -16.29 6.39 21.66
CA ILE A 171 -16.42 5.03 21.10
C ILE A 171 -15.04 4.44 20.81
N GLU A 172 -14.12 5.22 20.26
CA GLU A 172 -12.74 4.78 20.01
C GLU A 172 -12.04 4.36 21.31
N LYS A 173 -12.15 5.17 22.36
CA LYS A 173 -11.59 4.84 23.67
C LYS A 173 -12.24 3.58 24.26
N TRP A 174 -13.55 3.40 24.03
CA TRP A 174 -14.30 2.24 24.51
C TRP A 174 -13.92 0.95 23.78
N VAL A 175 -13.83 0.97 22.44
CA VAL A 175 -13.47 -0.21 21.62
C VAL A 175 -12.06 -0.70 21.92
N ASN A 176 -11.14 0.22 22.23
CA ASN A 176 -9.75 -0.13 22.54
C ASN A 176 -9.52 -0.56 24.01
N ASN A 177 -10.55 -0.59 24.86
CA ASN A 177 -10.42 -1.09 26.23
C ASN A 177 -10.55 -2.63 26.26
N PRO A 178 -9.54 -3.37 26.77
CA PRO A 178 -9.58 -4.84 26.87
C PRO A 178 -10.80 -5.40 27.60
N ASP A 179 -11.31 -4.69 28.61
CA ASP A 179 -12.48 -5.13 29.39
C ASP A 179 -13.76 -5.19 28.55
N ASN A 180 -13.80 -4.48 27.42
CA ASN A 180 -14.94 -4.42 26.53
C ASN A 180 -14.94 -5.50 25.46
N TYR A 181 -13.89 -6.32 25.38
CA TYR A 181 -13.77 -7.38 24.37
C TYR A 181 -14.99 -8.33 24.28
N PRO A 182 -15.63 -8.77 25.38
CA PRO A 182 -16.82 -9.61 25.31
C PRO A 182 -17.98 -8.96 24.54
N TYR A 183 -18.17 -7.66 24.67
CA TYR A 183 -19.21 -6.90 23.98
C TYR A 183 -18.89 -6.71 22.50
N ILE A 184 -17.63 -6.42 22.18
CA ILE A 184 -17.16 -6.30 20.79
C ILE A 184 -17.31 -7.64 20.06
N LYS A 185 -16.95 -8.74 20.73
CA LYS A 185 -17.12 -10.09 20.21
C LYS A 185 -18.60 -10.42 19.95
N PHE A 186 -19.49 -10.07 20.88
CA PHE A 186 -20.94 -10.24 20.71
C PHE A 186 -21.47 -9.48 19.48
N ILE A 187 -21.09 -8.22 19.31
CA ILE A 187 -21.49 -7.40 18.14
C ILE A 187 -21.02 -8.06 16.83
N TYR A 188 -19.78 -8.57 16.81
CA TYR A 188 -19.23 -9.26 15.65
C TYR A 188 -19.97 -10.57 15.32
N GLU A 189 -20.33 -11.35 16.34
CA GLU A 189 -21.11 -12.58 16.18
C GLU A 189 -22.54 -12.28 15.70
N ALA A 190 -23.17 -11.23 16.23
CA ALA A 190 -24.49 -10.76 15.79
C ALA A 190 -24.48 -10.32 14.32
N TYR A 191 -23.46 -9.56 13.91
CA TYR A 191 -23.24 -9.19 12.50
C TYR A 191 -23.11 -10.42 11.60
N LYS A 192 -22.32 -11.42 12.01
CA LYS A 192 -22.18 -12.69 11.27
C LYS A 192 -23.49 -13.46 11.15
N ALA A 193 -24.37 -13.35 12.14
CA ALA A 193 -25.71 -13.94 12.13
C ALA A 193 -26.72 -13.12 11.30
N GLY A 194 -26.30 -12.03 10.65
CA GLY A 194 -27.18 -11.17 9.85
C GLY A 194 -28.05 -10.22 10.69
N ILE A 195 -27.75 -10.06 11.98
CA ILE A 195 -28.48 -9.15 12.86
C ILE A 195 -27.97 -7.73 12.61
N THR A 196 -28.87 -6.85 12.17
CA THR A 196 -28.56 -5.45 11.90
C THR A 196 -28.70 -4.59 13.16
N PRO A 197 -28.06 -3.40 13.22
CA PRO A 197 -28.27 -2.46 14.33
C PRO A 197 -29.74 -2.08 14.55
N ASP A 198 -30.52 -1.95 13.48
CA ASP A 198 -31.96 -1.67 13.57
C ASP A 198 -32.72 -2.83 14.21
N LEU A 199 -32.34 -4.08 13.93
CA LEU A 199 -32.92 -5.27 14.57
C LEU A 199 -32.54 -5.34 16.06
N LEU A 200 -31.33 -4.93 16.43
CA LEU A 200 -30.92 -4.83 17.84
C LEU A 200 -31.68 -3.73 18.59
N ASN A 201 -31.88 -2.57 17.96
CA ASN A 201 -32.61 -1.46 18.54
C ASN A 201 -34.11 -1.77 18.72
N ASN A 202 -34.67 -2.57 17.82
CA ASN A 202 -36.07 -3.00 17.86
C ASN A 202 -36.27 -4.33 18.60
N ALA A 203 -35.19 -5.00 19.04
CA ALA A 203 -35.31 -6.14 19.91
C ALA A 203 -35.85 -5.65 21.26
N GLU A 204 -37.04 -6.11 21.66
CA GLU A 204 -37.55 -5.88 23.02
C GLU A 204 -36.68 -6.65 24.02
N ILE A 205 -35.49 -6.11 24.33
CA ILE A 205 -34.65 -6.65 25.39
C ILE A 205 -35.31 -6.21 26.70
N SER A 206 -36.18 -7.08 27.22
CA SER A 206 -36.80 -6.94 28.54
C SER A 206 -35.74 -7.09 29.65
N ILE A 207 -34.89 -6.08 29.84
CA ILE A 207 -33.95 -6.04 30.97
C ILE A 207 -34.76 -5.62 32.20
N LYS A 208 -35.28 -6.60 32.96
CA LYS A 208 -35.77 -6.36 34.33
C LYS A 208 -34.59 -5.99 35.21
N ILE A 209 -34.26 -4.70 35.27
CA ILE A 209 -33.38 -4.17 36.32
C ILE A 209 -34.14 -4.34 37.64
N LYS A 210 -33.77 -5.34 38.44
CA LYS A 210 -34.17 -5.38 39.85
C LYS A 210 -33.63 -4.11 40.50
N LYS A 211 -34.49 -3.13 40.74
CA LYS A 211 -34.19 -2.06 41.69
C LYS A 211 -33.99 -2.72 43.06
N GLU A 212 -32.79 -2.64 43.61
CA GLU A 212 -32.57 -2.95 45.02
C GLU A 212 -33.40 -1.96 45.85
N VAL A 213 -34.24 -2.52 46.70
CA VAL A 213 -35.01 -1.81 47.72
C VAL A 213 -34.02 -1.38 48.80
N LYS A 214 -33.98 -0.09 49.11
CA LYS A 214 -33.40 0.42 50.36
C LYS A 214 -34.39 0.23 51.50
#